data_AF-A0A534Z5S5-F1
#
_entry.id   AF-A0A534Z5S5-F1
#
_cell.length_a   1.000
_cell.length_b   1.000
_cell.length_c   1.000
_cell.angle_alpha   90.00
_cell.angle_beta   90.00
_cell.angle_gamma   90.00
#
_symmetry.space_group_name_H-M   'P 1'
#
loop_
_entity.id
_entity.type
_entity.pdbx_description
1 polymer ?
#
loop_
_entity_poly.entity_id
_entity_poly.type
_entity_poly.pdbx_seq_one_letter_code
_entity_poly.pdbx_strand_id
1 'polypeptide(L)' 'MSIRLGREQLAAAAIGTGPVRVVAGAGTGKTAVIAERFRRLVASGMSPASIL' A
#
# COMPACT_ATOMS: atom_id res chain seq x y z
N MET A 1 15.83 -4.28 -0.69
CA MET A 1 15.31 -4.87 0.56
C MET A 1 13.85 -5.24 0.33
N SER A 2 13.50 -6.53 0.21
CA SER A 2 12.08 -6.91 0.10
C SER A 2 11.50 -7.03 1.51
N ILE A 3 10.45 -6.27 1.80
CA ILE A 3 9.72 -6.34 3.07
C ILE A 3 8.63 -7.39 2.90
N ARG A 4 8.61 -8.42 3.74
CA ARG A 4 7.54 -9.43 3.75
C ARG A 4 6.31 -8.84 4.43
N LEU A 5 5.20 -8.72 3.70
CA LEU A 5 3.92 -8.26 4.23
C LEU A 5 3.04 -9.44 4.69
N GLY A 6 2.31 -9.23 5.77
CA GLY A 6 1.24 -10.11 6.23
C GLY A 6 -0.02 -10.00 5.36
N ARG A 7 -0.99 -10.90 5.59
CA ARG A 7 -2.23 -10.95 4.80
C ARG A 7 -3.04 -9.66 4.84
N GLU A 8 -3.23 -9.08 6.03
CA GLU A 8 -3.99 -7.84 6.20
C GLU A 8 -3.29 -6.63 5.53
N GLN A 9 -1.96 -6.58 5.63
CA GLN A 9 -1.14 -5.56 4.97
C GLN A 9 -1.23 -5.67 3.44
N LEU A 10 -1.20 -6.89 2.90
CA LEU A 10 -1.39 -7.15 1.47
C LEU A 10 -2.80 -6.75 1.01
N ALA A 11 -3.82 -7.10 1.79
CA ALA A 11 -5.21 -6.71 1.50
C ALA A 11 -5.37 -5.19 1.48
N ALA A 12 -4.83 -4.49 2.50
CA ALA A 12 -4.84 -3.04 2.57
C ALA A 12 -4.11 -2.38 1.40
N ALA A 13 -2.94 -2.91 1.00
CA ALA A 13 -2.16 -2.39 -0.11
C ALA A 13 -2.80 -2.67 -1.49
N ALA A 14 -3.68 -3.66 -1.60
CA ALA A 14 -4.36 -4.03 -2.84
C ALA A 14 -5.61 -3.18 -3.15
N ILE A 15 -6.08 -2.33 -2.23
CA ILE A 15 -7.24 -1.47 -2.45
C ILE A 15 -6.91 -0.37 -3.46
N GLY A 16 -7.39 -0.56 -4.69
CA GLY A 16 -7.06 0.27 -5.85
C GLY A 16 -8.07 1.36 -6.20
N THR A 17 -9.29 1.31 -5.66
CA THR A 17 -10.38 2.21 -6.07
C THR A 17 -11.12 2.80 -4.88
N GLY A 18 -11.51 4.07 -5.01
CA GLY A 18 -12.31 4.78 -4.03
C GLY A 18 -11.56 5.14 -2.74
N PRO A 19 -12.20 5.93 -1.86
CA PRO A 19 -11.64 6.26 -0.55
C PRO A 19 -11.50 5.01 0.33
N VAL A 20 -10.42 4.92 1.11
CA VAL A 20 -10.14 3.81 2.02
C VAL A 20 -9.66 4.30 3.38
N ARG A 21 -10.09 3.65 4.45
CA ARG A 21 -9.58 3.85 5.82
C ARG A 21 -8.92 2.57 6.31
N VAL A 22 -7.63 2.64 6.62
CA VAL A 22 -6.88 1.55 7.26
C VAL A 22 -6.55 1.97 8.69
N VAL A 23 -7.04 1.21 9.67
CA VAL A 23 -6.72 1.42 11.09
C VAL A 23 -5.54 0.52 11.45
N ALA A 24 -4.44 1.12 11.89
CA ALA A 24 -3.18 0.41 12.12
C ALA A 24 -2.49 0.90 13.40
N GLY A 25 -2.19 -0.02 14.30
CA GLY A 25 -1.48 0.27 15.55
C GLY A 25 -0.03 0.73 15.36
N ALA A 26 0.64 1.09 16.45
CA ALA A 26 2.08 1.33 16.44
C ALA A 26 2.85 0.05 16.04
N GLY A 27 3.94 0.18 15.29
CA GLY A 27 4.78 -0.97 14.89
C GLY A 27 4.21 -1.92 13.83
N THR A 28 2.96 -1.76 13.37
CA THR A 28 2.31 -2.71 12.45
C THR A 28 2.70 -2.57 10.97
N GLY A 29 3.79 -1.87 10.66
CA GLY A 29 4.31 -1.77 9.28
C GLY A 29 3.51 -0.85 8.33
N LYS A 30 2.88 0.21 8.83
CA LYS A 30 2.15 1.22 8.03
C LYS A 30 2.91 1.70 6.79
N THR A 31 4.19 2.05 6.97
CA THR A 31 5.06 2.50 5.87
C THR A 31 5.23 1.44 4.79
N ALA A 32 5.36 0.17 5.18
CA ALA A 32 5.49 -0.94 4.23
C ALA A 32 4.21 -1.15 3.42
N VAL A 33 3.03 -0.96 4.04
CA VAL A 33 1.73 -1.00 3.34
C VAL A 33 1.62 0.13 2.31
N ILE A 34 1.97 1.36 2.69
CA ILE A 34 1.91 2.51 1.77
C ILE A 34 2.91 2.33 0.62
N ALA A 35 4.13 1.86 0.89
CA ALA A 35 5.12 1.59 -0.14
C ALA A 35 4.68 0.50 -1.12
N GLU A 36 4.09 -0.60 -0.63
CA GLU A 36 3.54 -1.65 -1.50
C GLU A 36 2.33 -1.15 -2.30
N ARG A 37 1.48 -0.31 -1.71
CA ARG A 37 0.36 0.30 -2.44
C ARG A 37 0.86 1.18 -3.57
N PHE A 38 1.87 2.03 -3.31
CA PHE A 38 2.53 2.82 -4.34
C PHE A 38 3.07 1.93 -5.46
N ARG A 39 3.82 0.87 -5.11
CA ARG A 39 4.36 -0.09 -6.08
C ARG A 39 3.26 -0.71 -6.96
N ARG A 40 2.10 -1.06 -6.38
CA ARG A 40 0.96 -1.63 -7.10
C ARG A 40 0.31 -0.65 -8.05
N LEU A 41 0.13 0.60 -7.64
CA LEU A 41 -0.42 1.66 -8.50
C LEU A 41 0.48 1.93 -9.70
N VAL A 42 1.79 2.02 -9.48
CA VAL A 42 2.77 2.16 -10.57
C VAL A 42 2.74 0.94 -11.48
N ALA A 43 2.69 -0.27 -10.92
CA ALA A 43 2.60 -1.51 -11.70
C ALA A 43 1.28 -1.63 -12.48
N SER A 44 0.20 -0.97 -12.06
CA SER A 44 -1.06 -0.88 -12.80
C SER A 44 -1.04 0.22 -13.88
N GLY A 45 0.10 0.85 -14.15
CA GLY A 45 0.26 1.86 -15.21
C GLY A 45 -0.01 3.30 -14.75
N MET A 46 -0.22 3.55 -13.46
CA MET A 46 -0.36 4.92 -12.95
C MET A 46 0.99 5.62 -12.97
N SER A 47 1.01 6.88 -13.42
CA SER A 47 2.21 7.71 -13.35
C SER A 47 2.61 7.93 -11.89
N PRO A 48 3.88 7.71 -11.51
CA PRO A 48 4.36 8.05 -10.17
C PRO A 48 4.08 9.51 -9.79
N ALA A 49 4.13 10.42 -10.77
CA ALA A 49 3.89 11.85 -10.55
C ALA A 49 2.42 12.19 -10.23
N SER A 50 1.47 11.27 -10.47
CA SER A 50 0.06 11.44 -10.10
C SER A 50 -0.31 10.80 -8.75
N ILE A 51 0.67 10.28 -8.00
CA ILE A 51 0.47 9.64 -6.69
C ILE A 51 1.09 10.53 -5.62
N LEU A 52 0.27 11.01 -4.67
CA LEU A 52 0.67 11.83 -3.52
C LEU A 52 0.72 11.01 -2.22
#